data_AF-A0A7C1Q6X3-F1
#
_entry.id   AF-A0A7C1Q6X3-F1
#
_cell.length_a   1.000
_cell.length_b   1.000
_cell.length_c   1.000
_cell.angle_alpha   90.00
_cell.angle_beta   90.00
_cell.angle_gamma   90.00
#
_symmetry.space_group_name_H-M   'P 1'
#
loop_
_entity.id
_entity.type
_entity.pdbx_description
1 polymer ?
#
loop_
_entity_poly.entity_id
_entity_poly.type
_entity_poly.pdbx_seq_one_letter_code
_entity_poly.pdbx_strand_id
1 'polypeptide(L)'
;MIREEEVLLKALDKAVVNGFDKKQAKLWRLNILEHGYFSYSGLMFLPDFCKAFWGDDFHEYDNIPKWKYHIKQLAIAEDRIEYIAKFL
;
A
#
# COMPACT_ATOMS: atom_id res chain seq x y z
N MET A 1 8.31 -17.29 -6.08
CA MET A 1 7.54 -16.76 -4.93
C MET A 1 8.25 -15.52 -4.45
N ILE A 2 7.67 -14.34 -4.72
CA ILE A 2 8.19 -13.08 -4.19
C ILE A 2 7.94 -13.11 -2.68
N ARG A 3 8.90 -12.68 -1.86
CA ARG A 3 8.67 -12.60 -0.41
C ARG A 3 7.71 -11.45 -0.14
N GLU A 4 6.57 -11.73 0.47
CA GLU A 4 5.51 -10.75 0.76
C GLU A 4 6.05 -9.51 1.49
N GLU A 5 6.94 -9.74 2.46
CA GLU A 5 7.66 -8.69 3.20
C GLU A 5 8.42 -7.75 2.26
N GLU A 6 9.07 -8.27 1.23
CA GLU A 6 9.83 -7.45 0.27
C GLU A 6 8.89 -6.51 -0.51
N VAL A 7 7.73 -7.01 -0.93
CA VAL A 7 6.71 -6.19 -1.61
C VAL A 7 6.20 -5.10 -0.69
N LEU A 8 5.89 -5.45 0.56
CA LEU A 8 5.37 -4.49 1.54
C LEU A 8 6.40 -3.43 1.92
N LEU A 9 7.67 -3.80 2.08
CA LEU A 9 8.76 -2.86 2.35
C LEU A 9 8.97 -1.90 1.17
N LYS A 10 8.98 -2.41 -0.07
CA LYS A 10 9.07 -1.58 -1.27
C LYS A 10 7.87 -0.64 -1.41
N ALA A 11 6.66 -1.12 -1.10
CA ALA A 11 5.46 -0.30 -1.13
C ALA A 11 5.53 0.83 -0.09
N LEU A 12 6.02 0.52 1.11
CA LEU A 12 6.25 1.48 2.16
C LEU A 12 7.30 2.53 1.79
N ASP A 13 8.42 2.10 1.20
CA ASP A 13 9.48 2.99 0.73
C ASP A 13 8.97 3.95 -0.34
N LYS A 14 8.22 3.44 -1.34
CA LYS A 14 7.56 4.27 -2.34
C LYS A 14 6.60 5.27 -1.71
N ALA A 15 5.75 4.84 -0.78
CA ALA A 15 4.82 5.74 -0.10
C ALA A 15 5.56 6.85 0.67
N VAL A 16 6.68 6.54 1.34
CA VAL A 16 7.52 7.52 2.04
C VAL A 16 8.11 8.55 1.07
N VAL A 17 8.61 8.11 -0.08
CA VAL A 17 9.10 9.02 -1.14
C VAL A 17 7.99 9.97 -1.58
N ASN A 18 6.76 9.49 -1.63
CA ASN A 18 5.58 10.24 -2.04
C ASN A 18 4.87 11.00 -0.89
N GLY A 19 5.50 11.13 0.28
CA GLY A 19 4.99 11.97 1.37
C GLY A 19 4.25 11.26 2.49
N PHE A 20 4.27 9.92 2.56
CA PHE A 20 3.79 9.20 3.74
C PHE A 20 4.65 9.52 4.96
N ASP A 21 4.01 9.65 6.13
CA ASP A 21 4.68 10.08 7.36
C ASP A 21 5.79 9.10 7.77
N LYS A 22 7.02 9.63 7.95
CA LYS A 22 8.21 8.82 8.26
C LYS A 22 8.14 8.14 9.62
N LYS A 23 7.43 8.73 10.60
CA LYS A 23 7.29 8.11 11.93
C LYS A 23 6.34 6.92 11.86
N GLN A 24 5.19 7.07 11.20
CA GLN A 24 4.29 5.97 10.90
C GLN A 24 4.99 4.89 10.07
N ALA A 25 5.74 5.27 9.04
CA ALA A 25 6.49 4.32 8.23
C ALA A 25 7.51 3.52 9.04
N LYS A 26 8.20 4.14 10.01
CA LYS A 26 9.11 3.42 10.90
C LYS A 26 8.38 2.35 11.73
N LEU A 27 7.20 2.67 12.27
CA LEU A 27 6.38 1.72 13.02
C LEU A 27 5.91 0.57 12.13
N TRP A 28 5.40 0.89 10.94
CA TRP A 28 4.95 -0.11 9.98
C TRP A 28 6.09 -1.00 9.50
N ARG A 29 7.29 -0.47 9.28
CA ARG A 29 8.46 -1.27 8.91
C ARG A 29 8.83 -2.28 10.00
N LEU A 30 8.86 -1.86 11.27
CA LEU A 30 9.15 -2.75 12.40
C LEU A 30 8.14 -3.87 12.47
N ASN A 31 6.86 -3.50 12.42
CA ASN A 31 5.79 -4.46 12.33
C ASN A 31 6.11 -5.45 11.16
N ILE A 32 6.37 -4.98 9.92
CA ILE A 32 6.57 -5.84 8.72
C ILE A 32 7.57 -6.96 8.99
N LEU A 33 8.68 -6.58 9.60
CA LEU A 33 9.78 -7.48 9.90
C LEU A 33 9.47 -8.45 11.06
N GLU A 34 8.57 -8.09 11.98
CA GLU A 34 8.24 -8.88 13.18
C GLU A 34 7.07 -9.85 12.95
N HIS A 35 6.12 -9.49 12.07
CA HIS A 35 4.82 -10.16 12.01
C HIS A 35 4.35 -10.56 10.61
N GLY A 36 5.02 -10.14 9.53
CA GLY A 36 4.67 -10.53 8.16
C GLY A 36 3.23 -10.18 7.73
N TYR A 37 2.80 -10.65 6.56
CA TYR A 37 1.57 -10.19 5.89
C TYR A 37 0.30 -10.05 6.77
N PHE A 38 0.05 -10.99 7.68
CA PHE A 38 -1.17 -11.03 8.51
C PHE A 38 -1.41 -9.74 9.34
N SER A 39 -0.37 -8.94 9.58
CA SER A 39 -0.44 -7.71 10.38
C SER A 39 -0.44 -6.41 9.56
N TYR A 40 -0.25 -6.47 8.23
CA TYR A 40 -0.22 -5.28 7.34
C TYR A 40 -1.50 -5.00 6.60
N SER A 41 -2.53 -5.81 6.81
CA SER A 41 -3.87 -5.51 6.28
C SER A 41 -4.30 -4.09 6.66
N GLY A 42 -4.03 -3.64 7.89
CA GLY A 42 -4.32 -2.27 8.31
C GLY A 42 -3.56 -1.19 7.52
N LEU A 43 -2.29 -1.42 7.16
CA LEU A 43 -1.47 -0.47 6.39
C LEU A 43 -2.07 -0.26 5.00
N MET A 44 -2.40 -1.35 4.30
CA MET A 44 -2.87 -1.30 2.90
C MET A 44 -4.27 -0.69 2.73
N PHE A 45 -4.98 -0.45 3.83
CA PHE A 45 -6.27 0.25 3.86
C PHE A 45 -6.19 1.61 4.58
N LEU A 46 -5.02 2.04 5.03
CA LEU A 46 -4.82 3.35 5.64
C LEU A 46 -4.89 4.43 4.54
N PRO A 47 -5.83 5.40 4.61
CA PRO A 47 -6.01 6.38 3.54
C PRO A 47 -4.74 7.18 3.19
N ASP A 48 -3.97 7.61 4.20
CA ASP A 48 -2.76 8.41 3.98
C ASP A 48 -1.66 7.60 3.29
N PHE A 49 -1.52 6.31 3.64
CA PHE A 49 -0.63 5.41 2.93
C PHE A 49 -1.09 5.22 1.48
N CYS A 50 -2.37 4.93 1.28
CA CYS A 50 -2.93 4.68 -0.06
C CYS A 50 -2.81 5.91 -0.97
N LYS A 51 -3.05 7.11 -0.43
CA LYS A 51 -2.85 8.39 -1.12
C LYS A 51 -1.39 8.57 -1.54
N ALA A 52 -0.46 8.35 -0.64
CA ALA A 52 0.96 8.46 -0.96
C ALA A 52 1.40 7.40 -1.98
N PHE A 53 0.88 6.17 -1.88
CA PHE A 53 1.27 5.07 -2.74
C PHE A 53 0.71 5.17 -4.17
N TRP A 54 -0.60 5.45 -4.31
CA TRP A 54 -1.31 5.47 -5.61
C TRP A 54 -1.60 6.88 -6.14
N GLY A 55 -1.46 7.91 -5.33
CA GLY A 55 -1.79 9.29 -5.69
C GLY A 55 -3.25 9.68 -5.40
N ASP A 56 -3.48 10.99 -5.33
CA ASP A 56 -4.79 11.61 -5.09
C ASP A 56 -5.43 12.19 -6.37
N ASP A 57 -4.78 12.03 -7.53
CA ASP A 57 -5.37 12.39 -8.82
C ASP A 57 -6.61 11.55 -9.12
N PHE A 58 -7.49 12.06 -9.98
CA PHE A 58 -8.68 11.33 -10.41
C PHE A 58 -8.32 10.13 -11.30
N HIS A 59 -9.04 9.02 -11.09
CA HIS A 59 -9.06 7.87 -11.98
C HIS A 59 -9.82 8.23 -13.25
N GLU A 60 -9.22 7.93 -14.42
CA GLU A 60 -9.67 8.42 -15.73
C GLU A 60 -11.13 8.07 -16.06
N TYR A 61 -11.66 6.98 -15.49
CA TYR A 61 -12.98 6.44 -15.85
C TYR A 61 -14.05 6.65 -14.79
N ASP A 62 -13.68 6.78 -13.52
CA ASP A 62 -14.63 6.67 -12.40
C ASP A 62 -14.87 7.99 -11.65
N ASN A 63 -14.17 9.06 -12.03
CA ASN A 63 -14.22 10.36 -11.35
C ASN A 63 -14.07 10.24 -9.81
N ILE A 64 -13.26 9.28 -9.36
CA ILE A 64 -12.84 9.10 -7.96
C ILE A 64 -11.32 9.18 -7.87
N PRO A 65 -10.74 9.60 -6.73
CA PRO A 65 -9.30 9.54 -6.52
C PRO A 65 -8.73 8.14 -6.76
N LYS A 66 -7.56 8.05 -7.40
CA LYS A 66 -6.85 6.80 -7.72
C LYS A 66 -6.71 5.90 -6.51
N TRP A 67 -6.29 6.43 -5.36
CA TRP A 67 -6.18 5.63 -4.13
C TRP A 67 -7.52 5.01 -3.70
N LYS A 68 -8.66 5.69 -3.88
CA LYS A 68 -9.98 5.12 -3.58
C LYS A 68 -10.35 4.01 -4.54
N TYR A 69 -10.02 4.18 -5.83
CA TYR A 69 -10.20 3.12 -6.82
C TYR A 69 -9.39 1.88 -6.44
N HIS A 70 -8.10 2.04 -6.17
CA HIS A 70 -7.22 0.92 -5.89
C HIS A 70 -7.50 0.24 -4.54
N ILE A 71 -8.01 0.96 -3.53
CA ILE A 71 -8.52 0.33 -2.30
C ILE A 71 -9.66 -0.65 -2.62
N LYS A 72 -10.60 -0.27 -3.49
CA LYS A 72 -11.72 -1.16 -3.86
C LYS A 72 -11.22 -2.40 -4.58
N GLN A 73 -10.28 -2.24 -5.51
CA GLN A 73 -9.67 -3.36 -6.23
C GLN A 73 -8.86 -4.27 -5.29
N LEU A 74 -8.11 -3.71 -4.34
CA LEU A 74 -7.37 -4.47 -3.34
C LEU A 74 -8.30 -5.29 -2.44
N ALA A 75 -9.48 -4.76 -2.10
CA ALA A 75 -10.45 -5.46 -1.27
C ALA A 75 -10.99 -6.75 -1.92
N ILE A 76 -11.07 -6.78 -3.26
CA ILE A 76 -11.58 -7.91 -4.05
C ILE A 76 -10.48 -8.73 -4.74
N ALA A 77 -9.22 -8.34 -4.61
CA ALA A 77 -8.10 -9.04 -5.23
C ALA A 77 -7.93 -10.43 -4.60
N GLU A 78 -7.76 -11.45 -5.44
CA GLU A 78 -7.45 -12.83 -5.02
C GLU A 78 -6.12 -12.89 -4.27
N ASP A 79 -5.11 -12.20 -4.79
CA ASP A 79 -3.82 -11.98 -4.14
C ASP A 79 -3.54 -10.48 -4.02
N ARG A 80 -3.59 -9.99 -2.78
CA ARG A 80 -3.35 -8.57 -2.46
C ARG A 80 -1.89 -8.17 -2.59
N ILE A 81 -0.97 -9.09 -2.31
CA ILE A 81 0.47 -8.86 -2.45
C ILE A 81 0.82 -8.75 -3.93
N GLU A 82 0.33 -9.68 -4.76
CA GLU A 82 0.50 -9.60 -6.21
C GLU A 82 -0.13 -8.33 -6.77
N TYR A 83 -1.31 -7.95 -6.28
CA TYR A 83 -1.95 -6.70 -6.68
C TYR A 83 -1.10 -5.48 -6.36
N ILE A 84 -0.55 -5.37 -5.14
CA ILE A 84 0.35 -4.26 -4.77
C ILE A 84 1.63 -4.26 -5.60
N ALA A 85 2.19 -5.44 -5.87
CA ALA A 85 3.43 -5.58 -6.64
C ALA A 85 3.33 -4.99 -8.07
N LYS A 86 2.12 -4.93 -8.65
CA LYS A 86 1.87 -4.28 -9.97
C LYS A 86 2.16 -2.77 -9.97
N PHE A 87 2.27 -2.15 -8.80
CA PHE A 87 2.43 -0.71 -8.62
C PHE A 87 3.75 -0.33 -7.95
N LEU A 88 4.73 -1.24 -7.87
CA LEU A 88 6.09 -0.92 -7.42
C LEU A 88 6.93 -0.42 -8.60
#